data_AF-A0A2M7SJA8-F1
#
_entry.id   AF-A0A2M7SJA8-F1
#
_cell.length_a   1.000
_cell.length_b   1.000
_cell.length_c   1.000
_cell.angle_alpha   90.00
_cell.angle_beta   90.00
_cell.angle_gamma   90.00
#
_symmetry.space_group_name_H-M   'P 1'
#
loop_
_entity.id
_entity.type
_entity.pdbx_description
1 polymer ?
#
loop_
_entity_poly.entity_id
_entity_poly.type
_entity_poly.pdbx_seq_one_letter_code
_entity_poly.pdbx_strand_id
1 'polypeptide(L)'
;ENEFSQTPNNYRPKGISYTTVAKIEETDNGFVITSFSADLTRGKWTIHEETLNELEDRFSPQEKRRIKGLLNKVRLINRRKSVIYQILENIIEIQRDYLASGDVGGLKPFTQKSLSRKIRIDPSLISRAIVRRTVETPKAGEIPLKRFFPRERDIRKRLIEKILEREKGSKSWSDEKIRRILYKKYYLSLSRRTVCDCRKELNIPSSYQRKAKGGKSYEREGSIKNRGDFN
;
A
#
# COMPACT_ATOMS: atom_id res chain seq x y z
N GLU A 1 15.77 25.17 -38.25
CA GLU A 1 16.19 23.98 -37.50
C GLU A 1 16.58 24.40 -36.09
N ASN A 2 15.75 24.01 -35.11
CA ASN A 2 16.13 23.80 -33.71
C ASN A 2 14.87 23.25 -33.02
N GLU A 3 14.65 21.96 -33.24
CA GLU A 3 13.66 21.17 -32.54
C GLU A 3 14.26 20.65 -31.22
N PHE A 4 13.37 20.38 -30.25
CA PHE A 4 13.61 19.77 -28.94
C PHE A 4 14.00 20.70 -27.78
N SER A 5 13.10 21.63 -27.49
CA SER A 5 12.80 22.03 -26.11
C SER A 5 11.28 22.07 -25.93
N GLN A 6 10.67 20.88 -25.80
CA GLN A 6 9.29 20.77 -25.35
C GLN A 6 9.30 20.04 -24.01
N THR A 7 9.07 20.83 -22.96
CA THR A 7 8.71 20.35 -21.64
C THR A 7 7.47 19.45 -21.76
N PRO A 8 7.42 18.27 -21.12
CA PRO A 8 6.23 17.44 -21.20
C PRO A 8 5.10 18.09 -20.39
N ASN A 9 4.21 18.72 -21.15
CA ASN A 9 2.79 18.99 -20.92
C ASN A 9 2.27 18.66 -19.50
N ASN A 10 2.17 19.69 -18.65
CA ASN A 10 1.59 19.65 -17.31
C ASN A 10 0.05 19.59 -17.34
N TYR A 11 -0.54 18.62 -18.03
CA TYR A 11 -1.97 18.35 -17.92
C TYR A 11 -2.23 17.55 -16.62
N ARG A 12 -2.44 18.26 -15.51
CA ARG A 12 -2.88 17.65 -14.24
C ARG A 12 -4.41 17.57 -14.23
N PRO A 13 -5.02 16.37 -14.33
CA PRO A 13 -6.47 16.25 -14.14
C PRO A 13 -6.84 16.69 -12.72
N LYS A 14 -7.99 17.38 -12.57
CA LYS A 14 -8.61 17.68 -11.27
C LYS A 14 -8.95 16.35 -10.57
N GLY A 15 -8.00 15.82 -9.81
CA GLY A 15 -8.08 14.55 -9.09
C GLY A 15 -7.05 14.50 -7.98
N ILE A 16 -7.32 13.72 -6.95
CA ILE A 16 -6.39 13.51 -5.83
C ILE A 16 -5.10 12.91 -6.38
N SER A 17 -4.03 13.71 -6.45
CA SER A 17 -2.70 13.25 -6.88
C SER A 17 -2.07 12.38 -5.79
N TYR A 18 -1.60 11.19 -6.19
CA TYR A 18 -0.78 10.32 -5.35
C TYR A 18 0.69 10.51 -5.71
N THR A 19 1.57 10.37 -4.72
CA THR A 19 3.01 10.39 -4.92
C THR A 19 3.60 9.05 -4.52
N THR A 20 4.29 8.39 -5.47
CA THR A 20 5.05 7.17 -5.20
C THR A 20 6.26 7.51 -4.36
N VAL A 21 6.32 6.96 -3.14
CA VAL A 21 7.36 7.29 -2.17
C VAL A 21 8.49 6.30 -2.14
N ALA A 22 8.25 5.07 -2.58
CA ALA A 22 9.26 4.01 -2.57
C ALA A 22 8.89 2.86 -3.52
N LYS A 23 9.89 2.05 -3.85
CA LYS A 23 9.74 0.75 -4.51
C LYS A 23 10.25 -0.35 -3.60
N ILE A 24 9.46 -1.43 -3.47
CA ILE A 24 9.81 -2.65 -2.75
C ILE A 24 10.09 -3.73 -3.79
N GLU A 25 11.23 -4.41 -3.66
CA GLU A 25 11.61 -5.54 -4.52
C GLU A 25 11.80 -6.81 -3.69
N GLU A 26 11.52 -7.94 -4.33
CA GLU A 26 11.74 -9.28 -3.78
C GLU A 26 13.18 -9.72 -4.09
N THR A 27 13.87 -10.23 -3.07
CA THR A 27 15.25 -10.73 -3.13
C THR A 27 15.32 -12.10 -2.47
N ASP A 28 16.44 -12.81 -2.64
CA ASP A 28 16.66 -14.13 -2.02
C ASP A 28 16.49 -14.11 -0.49
N ASN A 29 16.77 -12.97 0.14
CA ASN A 29 16.69 -12.79 1.59
C ASN A 29 15.39 -12.13 2.07
N GLY A 30 14.39 -11.94 1.20
CA GLY A 30 13.11 -11.32 1.52
C GLY A 30 12.86 -10.03 0.74
N PHE A 31 12.15 -9.07 1.34
CA PHE A 31 11.77 -7.82 0.67
C PHE A 31 12.65 -6.67 1.12
N VAL A 32 13.11 -5.87 0.16
CA VAL A 32 13.95 -4.69 0.42
C VAL A 32 13.38 -3.46 -0.27
N ILE A 33 13.63 -2.29 0.31
CA ILE A 33 13.23 -1.01 -0.28
C ILE A 33 14.38 -0.52 -1.16
N THR A 34 14.15 -0.42 -2.48
CA THR A 34 15.21 -0.14 -3.46
C THR A 34 15.28 1.33 -3.88
N SER A 35 14.15 2.04 -3.87
CA SER A 35 14.10 3.47 -4.19
C SER A 35 13.28 4.26 -3.18
N PHE A 36 13.59 5.56 -3.03
CA PHE A 36 12.84 6.53 -2.25
C PHE A 36 12.65 7.80 -3.06
N SER A 37 11.47 8.43 -3.00
CA SER A 37 11.27 9.72 -3.63
C SER A 37 12.10 10.82 -2.97
N ALA A 38 12.65 11.72 -3.78
CA ALA A 38 13.50 12.83 -3.34
C ALA A 38 12.78 13.78 -2.35
N ASP A 39 11.45 13.87 -2.43
CA ASP A 39 10.61 14.73 -1.59
C ASP A 39 10.56 14.32 -0.12
N LEU A 40 11.01 13.11 0.21
CA LEU A 40 11.08 12.62 1.59
C LEU A 40 12.31 13.13 2.37
N THR A 41 13.00 14.16 1.87
CA THR A 41 14.27 14.68 2.41
C THR A 41 14.14 15.79 3.44
N ARG A 42 12.95 16.34 3.71
CA ARG A 42 12.81 17.40 4.72
C ARG A 42 13.22 16.92 6.12
N GLY A 43 14.11 17.67 6.78
CA GLY A 43 14.65 17.36 8.11
C GLY A 43 15.81 16.35 8.13
N LYS A 44 16.36 16.02 6.96
CA LYS A 44 17.53 15.16 6.79
C LYS A 44 18.78 16.02 6.55
N TRP A 45 19.95 15.46 6.87
CA TRP A 45 21.21 16.06 6.44
C TRP A 45 21.22 16.10 4.91
N THR A 46 21.25 17.30 4.33
CA THR A 46 21.36 17.49 2.89
C THR A 46 22.79 17.14 2.48
N ILE A 47 22.92 16.21 1.53
CA ILE A 47 24.21 15.91 0.89
C ILE A 47 24.19 16.67 -0.43
N HIS A 48 25.05 17.67 -0.57
CA HIS A 48 25.23 18.40 -1.80
C HIS A 48 26.13 17.58 -2.73
N GLU A 49 25.53 16.73 -3.56
CA GLU A 49 26.26 15.81 -4.44
C GLU A 49 27.10 16.56 -5.50
N GLU A 50 26.64 17.73 -5.96
CA GLU A 50 27.40 18.59 -6.89
C GLU A 50 28.73 19.05 -6.28
N THR A 51 28.70 19.65 -5.09
CA THR A 51 29.89 20.06 -4.35
C THR A 51 30.80 18.88 -4.03
N LEU A 52 30.23 17.70 -3.79
CA LEU A 52 31.00 16.49 -3.52
C LEU A 52 31.76 16.00 -4.76
N ASN A 53 31.14 16.06 -5.93
CA ASN A 53 31.75 15.66 -7.20
C ASN A 53 32.86 16.63 -7.60
N GLU A 54 32.66 17.94 -7.44
CA GLU A 54 33.67 18.97 -7.72
C GLU A 54 34.93 18.82 -6.84
N LEU A 55 34.74 18.35 -5.61
CA LEU A 55 35.83 18.12 -4.67
C LEU A 55 36.43 16.71 -4.80
N GLU A 56 35.80 15.81 -5.55
CA GLU A 56 36.20 14.40 -5.61
C GLU A 56 37.64 14.24 -6.10
N ASP A 57 38.05 15.00 -7.11
CA ASP A 57 39.42 14.95 -7.66
C ASP A 57 40.49 15.51 -6.73
N ARG A 58 40.10 16.22 -5.67
CA ARG A 58 41.03 16.78 -4.68
C ARG A 58 41.38 15.81 -3.54
N PHE A 59 40.72 14.65 -3.47
CA PHE A 59 40.90 13.70 -2.38
C PHE A 59 41.75 12.48 -2.80
N SER A 60 42.62 12.03 -1.89
CA SER A 60 43.35 10.77 -2.06
C SER A 60 42.41 9.55 -2.07
N PRO A 61 42.83 8.39 -2.60
CA PRO A 61 42.02 7.17 -2.61
C PRO A 61 41.60 6.67 -1.21
N GLN A 62 42.34 7.01 -0.15
CA GLN A 62 41.97 6.69 1.23
C GLN A 62 40.90 7.65 1.76
N GLU A 63 41.03 8.94 1.48
CA GLU A 63 40.03 9.95 1.84
C GLU A 63 38.70 9.71 1.12
N LYS A 64 38.72 9.40 -0.18
CA LYS A 64 37.54 9.00 -0.95
C LYS A 64 36.79 7.84 -0.29
N ARG A 65 37.52 6.78 0.13
CA ARG A 65 36.93 5.65 0.85
C ARG A 65 36.30 6.07 2.19
N ARG A 66 36.97 6.93 2.95
CA ARG A 66 36.50 7.41 4.25
C ARG A 66 35.25 8.30 4.12
N ILE A 67 35.25 9.22 3.16
CA ILE A 67 34.13 10.11 2.81
C ILE A 67 32.92 9.27 2.39
N LYS A 68 33.11 8.32 1.47
CA LYS A 68 32.05 7.38 1.06
C LYS A 68 31.46 6.62 2.24
N GLY A 69 32.29 6.16 3.17
CA GLY A 69 31.86 5.51 4.41
C GLY A 69 31.02 6.42 5.32
N LEU A 70 31.44 7.68 5.50
CA LEU A 70 30.69 8.69 6.28
C LEU A 70 29.37 9.05 5.62
N LEU A 71 29.34 9.27 4.31
CA LEU A 71 28.12 9.54 3.55
C LEU A 71 27.12 8.38 3.67
N ASN A 72 27.60 7.13 3.59
CA ASN A 72 26.76 5.97 3.81
C ASN A 72 26.13 5.96 5.23
N LYS A 73 26.90 6.35 6.26
CA LYS A 73 26.37 6.48 7.63
C LYS A 73 25.34 7.61 7.74
N VAL A 74 25.59 8.78 7.15
CA VAL A 74 24.64 9.91 7.13
C VAL A 74 23.36 9.52 6.41
N ARG A 75 23.46 8.88 5.25
CA ARG A 75 22.31 8.32 4.51
C ARG A 75 21.54 7.31 5.35
N LEU A 76 22.22 6.44 6.10
CA LEU A 76 21.58 5.48 7.01
C LEU A 76 20.85 6.17 8.17
N ILE A 77 21.45 7.19 8.79
CA ILE A 77 20.81 7.99 9.86
C ILE A 77 19.57 8.69 9.33
N ASN A 78 19.69 9.30 8.15
CA ASN A 78 18.60 9.95 7.42
C ASN A 78 17.45 8.99 7.10
N ARG A 79 17.75 7.74 6.72
CA ARG A 79 16.76 6.67 6.53
C ARG A 79 16.06 6.31 7.84
N ARG A 80 16.83 6.00 8.89
CA ARG A 80 16.30 5.63 10.22
C ARG A 80 15.42 6.72 10.84
N LYS A 81 15.74 7.99 10.64
CA LYS A 81 14.93 9.13 11.13
C LYS A 81 13.65 9.38 10.34
N SER A 82 13.49 8.75 9.17
CA SER A 82 12.33 8.99 8.33
C SER A 82 11.13 8.16 8.79
N VAL A 83 10.05 8.82 9.23
CA VAL A 83 8.78 8.19 9.62
C VAL A 83 8.28 7.24 8.53
N ILE A 84 8.42 7.62 7.26
CA ILE A 84 7.98 6.79 6.12
C ILE A 84 8.81 5.51 5.96
N TYR A 85 10.11 5.57 6.24
CA TYR A 85 11.01 4.43 6.16
C TYR A 85 10.64 3.42 7.24
N GLN A 86 10.46 3.89 8.48
CA GLN A 86 10.00 3.06 9.60
C GLN A 86 8.63 2.44 9.33
N ILE A 87 7.71 3.19 8.70
CA ILE A 87 6.42 2.66 8.24
C ILE A 87 6.62 1.51 7.24
N LEU A 88 7.44 1.73 6.21
CA LEU A 88 7.66 0.74 5.14
C LEU A 88 8.35 -0.53 5.65
N GLU A 89 9.34 -0.43 6.54
CA GLU A 89 9.97 -1.60 7.16
C GLU A 89 8.95 -2.45 7.92
N ASN A 90 8.07 -1.82 8.69
CA ASN A 90 7.02 -2.53 9.41
C ASN A 90 5.96 -3.12 8.46
N ILE A 91 5.67 -2.46 7.35
CA ILE A 91 4.80 -3.02 6.30
C ILE A 91 5.43 -4.28 5.71
N ILE A 92 6.74 -4.25 5.39
CA ILE A 92 7.46 -5.41 4.86
C ILE A 92 7.41 -6.59 5.84
N GLU A 93 7.67 -6.33 7.11
CA GLU A 93 7.67 -7.35 8.16
C GLU A 93 6.29 -8.01 8.33
N ILE A 94 5.23 -7.19 8.39
CA ILE A 94 3.89 -7.68 8.74
C ILE A 94 3.14 -8.19 7.51
N GLN A 95 3.29 -7.56 6.36
CA GLN A 95 2.52 -7.85 5.14
C GLN A 95 3.30 -8.69 4.13
N ARG A 96 4.27 -9.48 4.61
CA ARG A 96 5.13 -10.35 3.79
C ARG A 96 4.32 -11.23 2.83
N ASP A 97 3.27 -11.88 3.32
CA ASP A 97 2.46 -12.82 2.54
C ASP A 97 1.68 -12.11 1.42
N TYR A 98 1.23 -10.88 1.68
CA TYR A 98 0.62 -10.02 0.66
C TYR A 98 1.65 -9.55 -0.37
N LEU A 99 2.86 -9.14 0.05
CA LEU A 99 3.91 -8.69 -0.87
C LEU A 99 4.39 -9.82 -1.80
N ALA A 100 4.44 -11.05 -1.29
CA ALA A 100 4.84 -12.25 -2.05
C ALA A 100 3.76 -12.72 -3.05
N SER A 101 2.48 -12.61 -2.69
CA SER A 101 1.38 -13.16 -3.49
C SER A 101 0.63 -12.12 -4.32
N GLY A 102 0.65 -10.85 -3.90
CA GLY A 102 -0.28 -9.81 -4.36
C GLY A 102 -1.75 -10.06 -3.96
N ASP A 103 -2.05 -11.17 -3.26
CA ASP A 103 -3.40 -11.57 -2.91
C ASP A 103 -3.84 -10.93 -1.59
N VAL A 104 -5.00 -10.28 -1.60
CA VAL A 104 -5.71 -9.78 -0.41
C VAL A 104 -5.80 -10.82 0.72
N GLY A 105 -5.87 -12.12 0.40
CA GLY A 105 -5.83 -13.20 1.41
C GLY A 105 -4.54 -13.28 2.22
N GLY A 106 -3.43 -12.73 1.72
CA GLY A 106 -2.16 -12.60 2.44
C GLY A 106 -2.07 -11.34 3.32
N LEU A 107 -3.07 -10.46 3.32
CA LEU A 107 -3.06 -9.30 4.21
C LEU A 107 -3.29 -9.71 5.66
N LYS A 108 -2.45 -9.23 6.55
CA LYS A 108 -2.59 -9.40 8.01
C LYS A 108 -3.22 -8.14 8.62
N PRO A 109 -4.08 -8.27 9.65
CA PRO A 109 -4.61 -7.11 10.37
C PRO A 109 -3.46 -6.25 10.89
N PHE A 110 -3.44 -4.98 10.51
CA PHE A 110 -2.40 -4.05 10.93
C PHE A 110 -2.99 -2.67 11.09
N THR A 111 -2.80 -2.05 12.26
CA THR A 111 -3.39 -0.74 12.55
C THR A 111 -2.31 0.31 12.70
N GLN A 112 -2.64 1.56 12.34
CA GLN A 112 -1.73 2.68 12.59
C GLN A 112 -1.44 2.85 14.09
N LYS A 113 -2.40 2.52 14.97
CA LYS A 113 -2.23 2.52 16.44
C LYS A 113 -1.28 1.43 16.94
N SER A 114 -1.28 0.24 16.33
CA SER A 114 -0.28 -0.77 16.65
C SER A 114 1.11 -0.34 16.19
N LEU A 115 1.20 0.26 15.00
CA LEU A 115 2.47 0.81 14.51
C LEU A 115 2.98 1.95 15.40
N SER A 116 2.12 2.92 15.74
CA SER A 116 2.46 4.09 16.57
C SER A 116 3.13 3.69 17.88
N ARG A 117 2.61 2.64 18.53
CA ARG A 117 3.20 2.08 19.76
C ARG A 117 4.56 1.42 19.50
N LYS A 118 4.71 0.67 18.40
CA LYS A 118 5.95 -0.02 18.04
C LYS A 118 7.09 0.95 17.73
N ILE A 119 6.82 2.03 16.98
CA ILE A 119 7.83 3.01 16.57
C ILE A 119 7.86 4.28 17.43
N ARG A 120 7.06 4.34 18.50
CA ARG A 120 6.96 5.47 19.45
C ARG A 120 6.73 6.84 18.76
N ILE A 121 5.86 6.87 17.76
CA ILE A 121 5.48 8.06 17.00
C ILE A 121 3.98 8.30 17.16
N ASP A 122 3.55 9.56 17.20
CA ASP A 122 2.15 9.92 17.29
C ASP A 122 1.32 9.37 16.10
N PRO A 123 0.12 8.79 16.34
CA PRO A 123 -0.73 8.27 15.26
C PRO A 123 -1.05 9.31 14.16
N SER A 124 -1.18 10.59 14.50
CA SER A 124 -1.45 11.65 13.51
C SER A 124 -0.27 11.86 12.55
N LEU A 125 0.96 11.64 13.00
CA LEU A 125 2.15 11.72 12.16
C LEU A 125 2.20 10.56 11.17
N ILE A 126 1.83 9.34 11.60
CA ILE A 126 1.71 8.18 10.71
C ILE A 126 0.62 8.43 9.67
N SER A 127 -0.57 8.85 10.09
CA SER A 127 -1.67 9.16 9.18
C SER A 127 -1.25 10.18 8.12
N ARG A 128 -0.69 11.32 8.55
CA ARG A 128 -0.16 12.35 7.64
C ARG A 128 0.94 11.81 6.71
N ALA A 129 1.83 10.96 7.22
CA ALA A 129 2.95 10.43 6.46
C ALA A 129 2.52 9.43 5.36
N ILE A 130 1.33 8.84 5.43
CA ILE A 130 0.84 7.87 4.42
C ILE A 130 -0.27 8.42 3.51
N VAL A 131 -0.91 9.52 3.89
CA VAL A 131 -1.99 10.13 3.10
C VAL A 131 -1.46 10.50 1.71
N ARG A 132 -2.23 10.12 0.67
CA ARG A 132 -1.92 10.36 -0.75
C ARG A 132 -0.54 9.85 -1.20
N ARG A 133 -0.01 8.84 -0.52
CA ARG A 133 1.27 8.22 -0.86
C ARG A 133 1.09 6.77 -1.24
N THR A 134 1.86 6.35 -2.23
CA THR A 134 1.85 5.02 -2.81
C THR A 134 3.23 4.40 -2.72
N VAL A 135 3.28 3.07 -2.76
CA VAL A 135 4.50 2.29 -2.84
C VAL A 135 4.33 1.29 -3.98
N GLU A 136 5.36 1.15 -4.80
CA GLU A 136 5.40 0.11 -5.82
C GLU A 136 5.80 -1.21 -5.18
N THR A 137 4.99 -2.25 -5.41
CA THR A 137 5.15 -3.59 -4.83
C THR A 137 5.54 -4.61 -5.89
N PRO A 138 6.22 -5.71 -5.51
CA PRO A 138 6.72 -6.70 -6.47
C PRO A 138 5.64 -7.36 -7.34
N LYS A 139 4.46 -7.66 -6.76
CA LYS A 139 3.39 -8.41 -7.44
C LYS A 139 2.14 -7.58 -7.77
N ALA A 140 1.82 -6.58 -6.96
CA ALA A 140 0.56 -5.84 -7.06
C ALA A 140 0.72 -4.45 -7.71
N GLY A 141 1.93 -4.10 -8.16
CA GLY A 141 2.23 -2.79 -8.74
C GLY A 141 2.12 -1.66 -7.71
N GLU A 142 1.71 -0.48 -8.14
CA GLU A 142 1.59 0.71 -7.30
C GLU A 142 0.35 0.64 -6.38
N ILE A 143 0.58 0.69 -5.08
CA ILE A 143 -0.45 0.51 -4.05
C ILE A 143 -0.44 1.67 -3.04
N PRO A 144 -1.60 2.27 -2.68
CA PRO A 144 -1.66 3.27 -1.63
C PRO A 144 -1.22 2.71 -0.28
N LEU A 145 -0.38 3.45 0.46
CA LEU A 145 0.14 3.00 1.75
C LEU A 145 -0.95 2.68 2.77
N LYS A 146 -2.07 3.40 2.72
CA LYS A 146 -3.24 3.15 3.57
C LYS A 146 -3.79 1.71 3.42
N ARG A 147 -3.59 1.05 2.28
CA ARG A 147 -4.09 -0.33 2.05
C ARG A 147 -3.36 -1.39 2.88
N PHE A 148 -2.15 -1.11 3.36
CA PHE A 148 -1.38 -2.01 4.22
C PHE A 148 -1.77 -1.94 5.70
N PHE A 149 -2.74 -1.09 6.06
CA PHE A 149 -3.29 -0.99 7.41
C PHE A 149 -4.76 -1.47 7.50
N PRO A 150 -5.09 -2.70 7.03
CA PRO A 150 -6.46 -3.15 7.06
C PRO A 150 -6.85 -3.58 8.48
N ARG A 151 -8.11 -3.33 8.86
CA ARG A 151 -8.71 -4.01 10.01
C ARG A 151 -9.08 -5.43 9.60
N GLU A 152 -9.22 -6.32 10.57
CA GLU A 152 -9.65 -7.70 10.31
C GLU A 152 -11.01 -7.75 9.58
N ARG A 153 -11.95 -6.87 9.95
CA ARG A 153 -13.25 -6.75 9.25
C ARG A 153 -13.10 -6.35 7.79
N ASP A 154 -12.12 -5.50 7.45
CA ASP A 154 -11.88 -5.05 6.08
C ASP A 154 -11.32 -6.17 5.21
N ILE A 155 -10.41 -6.99 5.74
CA ILE A 155 -9.88 -8.19 5.06
C ILE A 155 -11.03 -9.13 4.74
N ARG A 156 -11.89 -9.42 5.74
CA ARG A 156 -13.05 -10.29 5.58
C ARG A 156 -13.99 -9.80 4.47
N LYS A 157 -14.28 -8.50 4.44
CA LYS A 157 -15.11 -7.89 3.41
C LYS A 157 -14.49 -8.04 2.02
N ARG A 158 -13.21 -7.70 1.85
CA ARG A 158 -12.54 -7.84 0.54
C ARG A 158 -12.45 -9.29 0.06
N LEU A 159 -12.28 -10.25 0.98
CA LEU A 159 -12.32 -11.68 0.63
C LEU A 159 -13.71 -12.11 0.16
N ILE A 160 -14.77 -11.59 0.79
CA ILE A 160 -16.15 -11.84 0.36
C ILE A 160 -16.39 -11.25 -1.03
N GLU A 161 -15.95 -10.02 -1.29
CA GLU A 161 -16.01 -9.40 -2.64
C GLU A 161 -15.29 -10.25 -3.67
N LYS A 162 -14.02 -10.63 -3.41
CA LYS A 162 -13.22 -11.46 -4.31
C LYS A 162 -13.84 -12.82 -4.61
N ILE A 163 -14.54 -13.40 -3.64
CA ILE A 163 -15.32 -14.63 -3.84
C ILE A 163 -16.48 -14.32 -4.80
N LEU A 164 -17.25 -13.27 -4.53
CA LEU A 164 -18.43 -12.91 -5.31
C LEU A 164 -18.10 -12.41 -6.72
N GLU A 165 -16.92 -11.87 -6.99
CA GLU A 165 -16.45 -11.58 -8.36
C GLU A 165 -16.40 -12.83 -9.26
N ARG A 166 -16.28 -14.02 -8.68
CA ARG A 166 -16.28 -15.30 -9.40
C ARG A 166 -17.68 -15.91 -9.55
N GLU A 167 -18.70 -15.25 -9.01
CA GLU A 167 -20.09 -15.65 -9.12
C GLU A 167 -20.56 -15.46 -10.58
N LYS A 168 -21.14 -16.51 -11.18
CA LYS A 168 -21.79 -16.42 -12.49
C LYS A 168 -23.29 -16.23 -12.30
N GLY A 169 -23.89 -15.28 -13.02
CA GLY A 169 -25.25 -14.76 -12.83
C GLY A 169 -26.36 -15.75 -12.43
N SER A 170 -26.46 -16.88 -13.12
CA SER A 170 -27.50 -17.88 -12.86
C SER A 170 -27.26 -18.71 -11.59
N LYS A 171 -26.03 -18.74 -11.06
CA LYS A 171 -25.61 -19.46 -9.85
C LYS A 171 -25.17 -18.50 -8.76
N SER A 172 -26.10 -17.67 -8.29
CA SER A 172 -25.85 -16.80 -7.14
C SER A 172 -25.56 -17.63 -5.87
N TRP A 173 -24.42 -17.41 -5.23
CA TRP A 173 -23.96 -18.10 -4.03
C TRP A 173 -24.64 -17.55 -2.78
N SER A 174 -25.27 -18.43 -2.01
CA SER A 174 -25.81 -18.06 -0.70
C SER A 174 -24.71 -17.66 0.28
N ASP A 175 -25.06 -16.89 1.32
CA ASP A 175 -24.14 -16.53 2.39
C ASP A 175 -23.49 -17.77 3.04
N GLU A 176 -24.23 -18.88 3.10
CA GLU A 176 -23.73 -20.18 3.57
C GLU A 176 -22.68 -20.79 2.62
N LYS A 177 -22.86 -20.65 1.30
CA LYS A 177 -21.86 -21.10 0.32
C LYS A 177 -20.59 -20.23 0.38
N ILE A 178 -20.74 -18.90 0.51
CA ILE A 178 -19.62 -17.97 0.68
C ILE A 178 -18.81 -18.34 1.94
N ARG A 179 -19.50 -18.59 3.06
CA ARG A 179 -18.91 -19.06 4.33
C ARG A 179 -18.04 -20.32 4.13
N ARG A 180 -18.57 -21.32 3.42
CA ARG A 180 -17.81 -22.55 3.13
C ARG A 180 -16.59 -22.31 2.24
N ILE A 181 -16.70 -21.42 1.25
CA ILE A 181 -15.56 -21.08 0.38
C ILE A 181 -14.47 -20.36 1.18
N LEU A 182 -14.85 -19.44 2.09
CA LEU A 182 -13.91 -18.75 2.97
C LEU A 182 -13.13 -19.73 3.85
N TYR A 183 -13.82 -20.69 4.47
CA TYR A 183 -13.18 -21.72 5.27
C TYR A 183 -12.24 -22.60 4.42
N LYS A 184 -12.71 -23.10 3.27
CA LYS A 184 -11.91 -24.00 2.42
C LYS A 184 -10.68 -23.35 1.81
N LYS A 185 -10.74 -22.06 1.44
CA LYS A 185 -9.65 -21.37 0.73
C LYS A 185 -8.71 -20.59 1.65
N TYR A 186 -9.25 -20.01 2.72
CA TYR A 186 -8.52 -19.07 3.58
C TYR A 186 -8.55 -19.48 5.04
N TYR A 187 -9.05 -20.69 5.36
CA TYR A 187 -9.18 -21.22 6.73
C TYR A 187 -9.94 -20.30 7.69
N LEU A 188 -10.83 -19.46 7.14
CA LEU A 188 -11.54 -18.44 7.90
C LEU A 188 -12.92 -18.95 8.34
N SER A 189 -13.03 -19.29 9.63
CA SER A 189 -14.30 -19.70 10.24
C SER A 189 -15.16 -18.49 10.61
N LEU A 190 -16.14 -18.17 9.77
CA LEU A 190 -17.15 -17.14 10.06
C LEU A 190 -18.53 -17.75 10.26
N SER A 191 -19.38 -17.07 11.03
CA SER A 191 -20.81 -17.40 11.06
C SER A 191 -21.50 -16.92 9.78
N ARG A 192 -22.61 -17.57 9.41
CA ARG A 192 -23.46 -17.11 8.29
C ARG A 192 -23.95 -15.67 8.51
N ARG A 193 -24.28 -15.30 9.76
CA ARG A 193 -24.70 -13.93 10.12
C ARG A 193 -23.59 -12.93 9.84
N THR A 194 -22.35 -13.24 10.24
CA THR A 194 -21.17 -12.40 9.98
C THR A 194 -20.96 -12.17 8.49
N VAL A 195 -21.11 -13.21 7.66
CA VAL A 195 -21.02 -13.08 6.19
C VAL A 195 -22.13 -12.17 5.65
N CYS A 196 -23.37 -12.36 6.12
CA CYS A 196 -24.51 -11.50 5.76
C CYS A 196 -24.27 -10.04 6.14
N ASP A 197 -23.75 -9.78 7.35
CA ASP A 197 -23.48 -8.42 7.82
C ASP A 197 -22.37 -7.75 7.01
N CYS A 198 -21.26 -8.46 6.75
CA CYS A 198 -20.22 -7.99 5.85
C CYS A 198 -20.77 -7.67 4.45
N ARG A 199 -21.64 -8.54 3.91
CA ARG A 199 -22.27 -8.34 2.60
C ARG A 199 -23.17 -7.10 2.57
N LYS A 200 -23.96 -6.88 3.64
CA LYS A 200 -24.80 -5.68 3.79
C LYS A 200 -23.96 -4.41 3.88
N GLU A 201 -22.87 -4.40 4.64
CA GLU A 201 -21.94 -3.27 4.69
C GLU A 201 -21.31 -2.95 3.33
N LEU A 202 -21.17 -3.96 2.46
CA LEU A 202 -20.69 -3.83 1.09
C LEU A 202 -21.81 -3.41 0.10
N ASN A 203 -23.03 -3.19 0.58
CA ASN A 203 -24.22 -2.91 -0.24
C ASN A 203 -24.52 -3.99 -1.29
N ILE A 204 -24.09 -5.23 -1.04
CA ILE A 204 -24.35 -6.35 -1.94
C ILE A 204 -25.69 -6.98 -1.53
N PRO A 205 -26.67 -7.17 -2.43
CA PRO A 205 -27.96 -7.74 -2.09
C PRO A 205 -27.91 -9.26 -1.85
N SER A 206 -28.98 -9.82 -1.30
CA SER A 206 -29.08 -11.25 -0.96
C SER A 206 -29.01 -12.13 -2.20
N SER A 207 -28.59 -13.40 -2.05
CA SER A 207 -28.44 -14.31 -3.20
C SER A 207 -29.74 -14.49 -4.01
N TYR A 208 -30.90 -14.40 -3.34
CA TYR A 208 -32.21 -14.42 -4.00
C TYR A 208 -32.39 -13.22 -4.94
N GLN A 209 -32.12 -12.01 -4.42
CA GLN A 209 -32.19 -10.77 -5.21
C GLN A 209 -31.14 -10.74 -6.32
N ARG A 210 -29.93 -11.28 -6.07
CA ARG A 210 -28.87 -11.39 -7.08
C ARG A 210 -29.27 -12.29 -8.25
N LYS A 211 -29.94 -13.41 -7.94
CA LYS A 211 -30.47 -14.35 -8.93
C LYS A 211 -31.58 -13.74 -9.78
N ALA A 212 -32.49 -12.98 -9.16
CA ALA A 212 -33.61 -12.35 -9.86
C ALA A 212 -33.19 -11.26 -10.88
N LYS A 213 -32.06 -10.59 -10.66
CA LYS A 213 -31.53 -9.53 -11.54
C LYS A 213 -30.63 -10.04 -12.69
N GLY A 214 -30.60 -11.34 -12.96
CA GLY A 214 -29.98 -11.90 -14.16
C GLY A 214 -28.45 -11.77 -14.23
N GLY A 215 -27.75 -11.63 -13.11
CA GLY A 215 -26.29 -11.66 -13.10
C GLY A 215 -25.57 -10.45 -13.68
N LYS A 216 -26.28 -9.33 -13.92
CA LYS A 216 -25.61 -8.06 -14.22
C LYS A 216 -24.74 -7.70 -13.01
N SER A 217 -23.45 -7.49 -13.27
CA SER A 217 -22.49 -6.93 -12.32
C SER A 217 -23.12 -5.71 -11.65
N TYR A 218 -23.06 -5.64 -10.32
CA TYR A 218 -23.52 -4.48 -9.56
C TYR A 218 -22.79 -3.23 -10.08
N GLU A 219 -23.42 -2.48 -10.99
CA GLU A 219 -23.00 -1.12 -11.25
C GLU A 219 -23.14 -0.38 -9.94
N ARG A 220 -22.03 0.24 -9.53
CA ARG A 220 -21.85 0.87 -8.23
C ARG A 220 -22.66 2.17 -8.17
N GLU A 221 -23.98 2.08 -8.17
CA GLU A 221 -24.85 3.19 -7.78
C GLU A 221 -24.65 3.44 -6.28
N GLY A 222 -23.67 4.29 -5.97
CA GLY A 222 -23.31 4.68 -4.60
C GLY A 222 -21.82 4.96 -4.35
N SER A 223 -20.92 4.69 -5.31
CA SER A 223 -19.47 4.95 -5.11
C SER A 223 -18.99 6.37 -5.48
N ILE A 224 -19.91 7.29 -5.77
CA ILE A 224 -19.60 8.73 -5.95
C ILE A 224 -20.44 9.55 -4.98
N LYS A 225 -20.27 9.29 -3.68
CA LYS A 225 -20.53 10.18 -2.53
C LYS A 225 -19.99 9.40 -1.32
N ASN A 226 -19.04 9.97 -0.57
CA ASN A 226 -18.27 9.35 0.54
C ASN A 226 -16.96 8.62 0.16
N ARG A 227 -16.15 9.20 -0.74
CA ARG A 227 -14.67 9.10 -0.64
C ARG A 227 -14.13 10.37 0.00
N GLY A 228 -14.51 10.55 1.24
CA GLY A 228 -14.22 11.65 2.14
C GLY A 228 -14.96 11.25 3.41
N ASP A 229 -14.32 11.39 4.55
CA ASP A 229 -14.95 11.18 5.87
C ASP A 229 -15.11 9.71 6.28
N PHE A 230 -13.97 9.10 6.59
CA PHE A 230 -13.85 8.37 7.85
C PHE A 230 -12.63 8.94 8.56
N ASN A 231 -12.90 9.79 9.55
CA ASN A 231 -11.92 10.43 10.46
C ASN A 231 -10.80 9.47 10.88
#